data_AF-A0A9E6WH82-F1
#
_entry.id   AF-A0A9E6WH82-F1
#
_cell.length_a   1.000
_cell.length_b   1.000
_cell.length_c   1.000
_cell.angle_alpha   90.00
_cell.angle_beta   90.00
_cell.angle_gamma   90.00
#
_symmetry.space_group_name_H-M   'P 1'
#
loop_
_entity.id
_entity.type
_entity.pdbx_description
1 polymer ?
#
loop_
_entity_poly.entity_id
_entity_poly.type
_entity_poly.pdbx_seq_one_letter_code
_entity_poly.pdbx_strand_id
1 'polypeptide(L)' 'KAQAGPEASPAEARLVAALAALGPGLADVALRCCCLLEGLEVAERRMGWSARSGKIVLRIALTQLMRHYHARSEADRLIG' A
#
# COMPACT_ATOMS: atom_id res chain seq x y z
N LYS A 1 -10.38 -23.15 25.73
CA LYS A 1 -8.90 -23.18 25.60
C LYS A 1 -8.56 -22.38 24.34
N ALA A 2 -7.73 -21.36 24.45
CA ALA A 2 -7.65 -20.18 23.58
C ALA A 2 -7.63 -20.49 22.07
N GLN A 3 -8.56 -19.85 21.33
CA GLN A 3 -8.39 -19.61 19.90
C GLN A 3 -7.27 -18.58 19.75
N ALA A 4 -6.09 -19.02 19.32
CA ALA A 4 -5.19 -18.12 18.62
C ALA A 4 -5.94 -17.67 17.36
N GLY A 5 -6.22 -16.36 17.27
CA GLY A 5 -6.77 -15.78 16.04
C GLY A 5 -5.87 -16.09 14.84
N PRO A 6 -6.38 -16.00 13.60
CA PRO A 6 -5.63 -16.40 12.42
C PRO A 6 -4.27 -15.67 12.43
N GLU A 7 -3.18 -16.42 12.54
CA GLU A 7 -1.86 -15.84 12.35
C GLU A 7 -1.83 -15.27 10.93
N ALA A 8 -1.51 -13.98 10.81
CA ALA A 8 -1.54 -13.29 9.54
C ALA A 8 -0.75 -14.08 8.51
N SER A 9 -1.39 -14.41 7.39
CA SER A 9 -0.73 -15.20 6.35
C SER A 9 0.54 -14.49 5.88
N PRO A 10 1.55 -15.20 5.33
CA PRO A 10 2.73 -14.55 4.78
C PRO A 10 2.40 -13.50 3.70
N ALA A 11 1.24 -13.61 3.03
CA ALA A 11 0.74 -12.60 2.11
C ALA A 11 0.24 -11.34 2.85
N GLU A 12 -0.50 -11.52 3.94
CA GLU A 12 -1.01 -10.43 4.77
C GLU A 12 0.13 -9.67 5.46
N ALA A 13 1.12 -10.38 6.00
CA ALA A 13 2.30 -9.75 6.59
C ALA A 13 3.07 -8.87 5.58
N ARG A 14 3.18 -9.32 4.32
CA ARG A 14 3.78 -8.55 3.22
C ARG A 14 2.99 -7.28 2.91
N LEU A 15 1.66 -7.38 2.85
CA LEU A 15 0.80 -6.24 2.61
C LEU A 15 0.91 -5.21 3.75
N VAL A 16 0.84 -5.65 5.00
CA VAL A 16 0.95 -4.77 6.17
C VAL A 16 2.31 -4.05 6.18
N ALA A 17 3.41 -4.75 5.91
CA ALA A 17 4.73 -4.16 5.81
C ALA A 17 4.83 -3.11 4.69
N ALA A 18 4.23 -3.39 3.52
CA ALA A 18 4.21 -2.47 2.39
C ALA A 18 3.40 -1.20 2.70
N LEU A 19 2.25 -1.34 3.34
CA LEU A 19 1.41 -0.20 3.76
C LEU A 19 2.09 0.63 4.86
N ALA A 20 2.79 -0.02 5.79
CA ALA A 20 3.58 0.67 6.80
C ALA A 20 4.72 1.49 6.18
N ALA A 21 5.37 0.96 5.12
CA ALA A 21 6.44 1.66 4.41
C ALA A 21 5.96 2.89 3.62
N LEU A 22 4.70 2.88 3.14
CA LEU A 22 4.06 4.01 2.46
C LEU A 22 3.71 5.15 3.43
N GLY A 23 3.29 4.80 4.65
CA GLY A 23 2.77 5.75 5.62
C GLY A 23 1.34 6.23 5.32
N PRO A 24 0.75 7.00 6.25
CA PRO A 24 -0.62 7.50 6.16
C PRO A 24 -0.79 8.42 4.93
N GLY A 25 -1.97 8.40 4.32
CA GLY A 25 -2.26 9.15 3.09
C GLY A 25 -1.86 8.40 1.81
N LEU A 26 -0.59 8.00 1.68
CA LEU A 26 -0.14 7.22 0.50
C LEU A 26 -0.67 5.78 0.54
N ALA A 27 -0.67 5.15 1.71
CA ALA A 27 -1.31 3.84 1.90
C ALA A 27 -2.82 3.90 1.59
N ASP A 28 -3.50 4.96 2.05
CA ASP A 28 -4.94 5.13 1.87
C ASP A 28 -5.34 5.28 0.39
N VAL A 29 -4.64 6.13 -0.38
CA VAL A 29 -4.94 6.29 -1.81
C VAL A 29 -4.60 5.03 -2.60
N ALA A 30 -3.53 4.32 -2.25
CA ALA A 30 -3.17 3.07 -2.91
C ALA A 30 -4.25 2.00 -2.68
N LEU A 31 -4.73 1.82 -1.44
CA LEU A 31 -5.81 0.88 -1.13
C LEU A 31 -7.13 1.27 -1.82
N ARG A 32 -7.49 2.56 -1.79
CA ARG A 32 -8.72 3.04 -2.43
C ARG A 32 -8.73 2.78 -3.92
N CYS A 33 -7.67 3.16 -4.62
CA CYS A 33 -7.64 3.03 -6.07
C CYS A 33 -7.36 1.58 -6.53
N CYS A 34 -6.51 0.82 -5.83
CA CYS A 34 -6.11 -0.52 -6.27
C CYS A 34 -7.00 -1.64 -5.71
N CYS A 35 -7.49 -1.51 -4.47
CA CYS A 35 -8.27 -2.57 -3.82
C CYS A 35 -9.78 -2.27 -3.84
N LEU A 36 -10.17 -1.01 -3.61
CA LEU A 36 -11.59 -0.60 -3.64
C LEU A 36 -12.05 -0.16 -5.03
N LEU A 37 -11.14 -0.10 -6.01
CA LEU A 37 -11.40 0.35 -7.38
C LEU A 37 -12.07 1.73 -7.43
N GLU A 38 -11.77 2.57 -6.44
CA GLU A 38 -12.33 3.91 -6.33
C GLU A 38 -11.69 4.83 -7.37
N GLY A 39 -12.52 5.55 -8.14
CA GLY A 39 -12.06 6.52 -9.12
C GLY A 39 -11.29 7.67 -8.47
N LEU A 40 -10.27 8.21 -9.16
CA LEU A 40 -9.38 9.23 -8.60
C LEU A 40 -10.11 10.46 -8.06
N GLU A 41 -11.14 10.94 -8.77
CA GLU A 41 -11.92 12.11 -8.35
C GLU A 41 -12.69 11.87 -7.04
N VAL A 42 -13.07 10.62 -6.77
CA VAL A 42 -13.75 10.24 -5.52
C VAL A 42 -12.72 10.12 -4.40
N ALA A 43 -11.57 9.50 -4.67
CA ALA A 43 -10.45 9.45 -3.75
C ALA A 43 -9.97 10.87 -3.35
N GLU A 44 -9.82 11.78 -4.31
CA GLU A 44 -9.45 13.19 -4.06
C GLU A 44 -10.43 13.87 -3.10
N ARG A 45 -11.74 13.75 -3.36
CA ARG A 45 -12.77 14.32 -2.50
C ARG A 45 -12.77 13.74 -1.09
N ARG A 46 -12.61 12.41 -0.96
CA ARG A 46 -12.56 11.75 0.35
C ARG A 46 -11.33 12.11 1.16
N MET A 47 -10.20 12.32 0.48
CA MET A 47 -8.93 12.68 1.11
C MET A 47 -8.80 14.20 1.34
N GLY A 48 -9.76 15.01 0.90
CA GLY A 48 -9.70 16.46 1.00
C GLY A 48 -8.62 17.09 0.13
N TRP A 49 -8.21 16.42 -0.96
CA TRP A 49 -7.20 16.92 -1.88
C TRP A 49 -7.79 17.80 -2.97
N SER A 50 -6.96 18.70 -3.52
CA SER A 50 -7.32 19.47 -4.70
C SER A 50 -7.52 18.55 -5.91
N ALA A 51 -8.41 18.97 -6.82
CA ALA A 51 -8.67 18.24 -8.05
C ALA A 51 -7.38 18.05 -8.89
N ARG A 52 -7.25 16.88 -9.52
CA ARG A 52 -6.11 16.46 -10.36
C ARG A 52 -4.81 16.15 -9.59
N SER A 53 -4.81 16.22 -8.27
CA SER A 53 -3.64 15.82 -7.45
C SER A 53 -3.50 14.31 -7.32
N GLY A 54 -4.60 13.56 -7.38
CA GLY A 54 -4.66 12.13 -7.11
C GLY A 54 -3.74 11.32 -8.02
N LYS A 55 -3.54 11.72 -9.29
CA LYS A 55 -2.69 10.98 -10.23
C LYS A 55 -1.22 11.01 -9.82
N ILE A 56 -0.75 12.17 -9.38
CA ILE A 56 0.64 12.33 -8.95
C ILE A 56 0.84 11.62 -7.61
N VAL A 57 -0.08 11.78 -6.67
CA VAL A 57 0.03 11.13 -5.35
C VAL A 57 -0.05 9.61 -5.46
N LEU A 58 -0.97 9.07 -6.27
CA LEU A 58 -1.05 7.64 -6.55
C LEU A 58 0.22 7.12 -7.23
N ARG A 59 0.78 7.87 -8.20
CA ARG A 59 2.07 7.50 -8.82
C ARG A 59 3.21 7.46 -7.80
N ILE A 60 3.26 8.41 -6.87
CA ILE A 60 4.26 8.43 -5.79
C ILE A 60 4.09 7.20 -4.91
N ALA A 61 2.86 6.89 -4.48
CA ALA A 61 2.56 5.69 -3.70
C ALA A 61 3.01 4.41 -4.42
N LEU A 62 2.63 4.23 -5.68
CA LEU A 62 3.01 3.05 -6.47
C LEU A 62 4.52 2.95 -6.71
N THR A 63 5.21 4.08 -6.87
CA THR A 63 6.67 4.11 -7.00
C THR A 63 7.35 3.67 -5.70
N GLN A 64 6.85 4.11 -4.54
CA GLN A 64 7.35 3.66 -3.24
C GLN A 64 7.07 2.18 -3.01
N LEU A 65 5.89 1.68 -3.40
CA LEU A 65 5.57 0.25 -3.34
C LEU A 65 6.54 -0.58 -4.19
N MET A 66 6.80 -0.17 -5.42
CA MET A 66 7.74 -0.86 -6.29
C MET A 66 9.14 -0.92 -5.66
N ARG A 67 9.62 0.18 -5.07
CA ARG A 67 10.91 0.21 -4.35
C ARG A 67 10.89 -0.72 -3.13
N HIS A 68 9.81 -0.73 -2.36
CA HIS A 68 9.67 -1.61 -1.19
C HIS A 68 9.76 -3.09 -1.59
N TYR A 69 9.02 -3.49 -2.62
CA TYR A 69 9.06 -4.88 -3.10
C TYR A 69 10.40 -5.25 -3.72
N HIS A 70 11.04 -4.34 -4.46
CA HIS A 70 12.37 -4.59 -5.03
C HIS A 70 13.42 -4.80 -3.94
N ALA A 71 13.48 -3.90 -2.95
CA ALA A 71 14.40 -4.02 -1.83
C ALA A 71 14.18 -5.33 -1.03
N ARG A 72 12.92 -5.73 -0.82
CA ARG A 72 12.59 -7.02 -0.20
C ARG A 72 13.05 -8.21 -1.04
N SER A 73 12.85 -8.17 -2.35
CA SER A 73 13.29 -9.23 -3.25
C SER A 73 14.81 -9.36 -3.32
N GLU A 74 15.55 -8.25 -3.27
CA GLU A 74 17.02 -8.28 -3.18
C GLU A 74 17.49 -8.85 -1.84
N ALA A 75 16.86 -8.47 -0.73
CA ALA A 75 17.16 -9.05 0.57
C ALA A 75 16.93 -10.57 0.61
N ASP A 76 15.84 -11.05 0.00
CA ASP A 76 15.53 -12.48 -0.10
C ASP A 76 16.60 -13.25 -0.90
N ARG A 77 17.11 -12.66 -1.99
CA ARG A 77 18.19 -13.23 -2.80
C ARG A 77 19.54 -13.30 -2.10
N LEU A 78 19.83 -12.40 -1.16
CA LEU A 78 21.09 -12.38 -0.42
C LEU A 78 21.13 -13.41 0.73
N ILE A 79 19.97 -13.95 1.12
CA ILE A 79 19.83 -14.92 2.21
C ILE A 79 19.86 -16.38 1.69
N GLY A 80 19.68 -16.60 0.37
CA GLY A 80 19.72 -17.92 -0.26
C GLY A 80 21.02 -18.22 -1.00
#